data_AF-A0AAV6XQ83-F1
#
_entry.id   AF-A0AAV6XQ83-F1
#
_cell.length_a   1.000
_cell.length_b   1.000
_cell.length_c   1.000
_cell.angle_alpha   90.00
_cell.angle_beta   90.00
_cell.angle_gamma   90.00
#
_symmetry.space_group_name_H-M   'P 1'
#
loop_
_entity.id
_entity.type
_entity.pdbx_description
1 polymer ?
#
loop_
_entity_poly.entity_id
_entity_poly.type
_entity_poly.pdbx_seq_one_letter_code
_entity_poly.pdbx_strand_id
1 'polypeptide(L)'
;MVTATLTICRLTDDIDGHEFDKKREHIPSAVECYTKEHNVSKEEAIDEFNNKIEEAWKDLNEGFLKPTKFPAPLLYRILNHARITEVIYSKGDWYTNVGPEMKGFISQLLVDPVPE
;
A
#
# COMPACT_ATOMS: atom_id res chain seq x y z
N MET A 1 -2.78 -14.41 1.91
CA MET A 1 -3.53 -13.52 0.99
C MET A 1 -4.12 -12.32 1.71
N VAL A 2 -5.21 -12.42 2.48
CA VAL A 2 -5.80 -11.24 3.15
C VAL A 2 -4.79 -10.53 4.06
N THR A 3 -4.13 -11.26 4.97
CA THR A 3 -3.12 -10.69 5.87
C THR A 3 -1.99 -10.01 5.10
N ALA A 4 -1.44 -10.68 4.08
CA ALA A 4 -0.40 -10.11 3.22
C ALA A 4 -0.84 -8.80 2.56
N THR A 5 -2.04 -8.76 1.97
CA THR A 5 -2.61 -7.55 1.39
C THR A 5 -2.79 -6.43 2.42
N LEU A 6 -3.22 -6.75 3.65
CA LEU A 6 -3.35 -5.76 4.73
C LEU A 6 -1.99 -5.25 5.20
N THR A 7 -0.96 -6.10 5.22
CA THR A 7 0.43 -5.70 5.52
C THR A 7 0.95 -4.73 4.48
N ILE A 8 0.79 -5.03 3.18
CA ILE A 8 1.16 -4.12 2.09
C ILE A 8 0.45 -2.78 2.28
N CYS A 9 -0.89 -2.81 2.43
CA CYS A 9 -1.70 -1.61 2.58
C CYS A 9 -1.28 -0.74 3.77
N ARG A 10 -1.18 -1.32 4.97
CA ARG A 10 -0.85 -0.58 6.19
C ARG A 10 0.57 -0.02 6.16
N LEU A 11 1.55 -0.82 5.76
CA LEU A 11 2.95 -0.36 5.81
C LEU A 11 3.21 0.71 4.75
N THR A 12 2.67 0.58 3.54
CA THR A 12 2.80 1.64 2.52
C THR A 12 2.14 2.95 2.99
N ASP A 13 0.89 2.88 3.50
CA ASP A 13 0.18 4.05 4.04
C ASP A 13 0.96 4.74 5.18
N ASP A 14 1.46 3.97 6.14
CA ASP A 14 2.19 4.51 7.29
C ASP A 14 3.56 5.10 6.90
N ILE A 15 4.22 4.58 5.87
CA ILE A 15 5.49 5.14 5.35
C ILE A 15 5.22 6.48 4.67
N ASP A 16 4.29 6.51 3.72
CA ASP A 16 4.04 7.68 2.88
C ASP A 16 3.29 8.79 3.62
N GLY A 17 2.41 8.42 4.56
CA GLY A 17 1.66 9.34 5.41
C GLY A 17 2.45 9.87 6.61
N HIS A 18 3.59 9.25 6.96
CA HIS A 18 4.29 9.49 8.23
C HIS A 18 4.50 10.97 8.58
N GLU A 19 5.11 11.74 7.66
CA GLU A 19 5.46 13.13 7.93
C GLU A 19 4.22 14.03 8.08
N PHE A 20 3.19 13.76 7.29
CA PHE A 20 1.92 14.49 7.36
C PHE A 20 1.20 14.20 8.67
N ASP A 21 1.11 12.92 9.04
CA ASP A 21 0.43 12.46 10.25
C ASP A 21 1.13 12.94 11.53
N LYS A 22 2.46 12.89 11.54
CA LYS A 22 3.26 13.43 12.65
C LYS A 22 3.07 14.94 12.81
N LYS A 23 3.06 15.70 11.70
CA LYS A 23 2.88 17.16 11.72
C LYS A 23 1.54 17.59 12.29
N ARG A 24 0.49 16.79 12.12
CA ARG A 24 -0.86 17.07 12.64
C ARG A 24 -1.14 16.41 14.00
N GLU A 25 -0.12 15.88 14.67
CA GLU A 25 -0.23 15.20 15.97
C GLU A 25 -1.24 14.05 15.94
N HIS A 26 -1.24 13.28 14.85
CA HIS A 26 -2.07 12.08 14.74
C HIS A 26 -1.55 10.95 15.64
N ILE A 27 -2.31 9.85 15.76
CA ILE A 27 -1.83 8.67 16.48
C ILE A 27 -0.53 8.15 15.86
N PRO A 28 0.36 7.53 16.66
CA PRO A 28 1.65 7.08 16.15
C PRO A 28 1.53 6.08 14.99
N SER A 29 2.19 6.39 13.88
CA SER A 29 2.34 5.45 12.75
C SER A 29 3.20 4.24 13.13
N ALA A 30 3.17 3.18 12.32
CA ALA A 30 4.08 2.04 12.50
C ALA A 30 5.55 2.49 12.53
N VAL A 31 5.92 3.51 11.75
CA VAL A 31 7.29 4.06 11.73
C VAL A 31 7.66 4.64 13.09
N GLU A 32 6.78 5.41 13.72
CA GLU A 32 7.00 5.96 15.07
C GLU A 32 7.03 4.87 16.14
N CYS A 33 6.14 3.88 16.04
CA CYS A 33 6.11 2.75 16.95
C CYS A 33 7.42 1.96 16.88
N TYR A 34 7.87 1.60 15.67
CA TYR A 34 9.04 0.75 15.45
C TYR A 34 10.34 1.43 15.85
N THR A 35 10.53 2.69 15.46
CA THR A 35 11.72 3.48 15.85
C THR A 35 11.85 3.59 17.37
N LYS A 36 10.74 3.81 18.07
CA LYS A 36 10.72 3.90 19.54
C LYS A 36 10.93 2.56 20.23
N GLU A 37 10.32 1.48 19.72
CA GLU A 37 10.43 0.14 20.31
C GLU A 37 11.83 -0.46 20.14
N HIS A 38 12.44 -0.28 18.97
CA HIS A 38 13.72 -0.89 18.63
C HIS A 38 14.91 0.05 18.76
N ASN A 39 14.69 1.34 19.08
CA ASN A 39 15.71 2.37 19.20
C ASN A 39 16.60 2.46 17.95
N VAL A 40 15.96 2.55 16.78
CA VAL A 40 16.57 2.64 15.45
C VAL A 40 16.18 3.95 14.76
N SER A 41 16.92 4.30 13.70
CA SER A 41 16.60 5.44 12.84
C SER A 41 15.31 5.22 12.05
N LYS A 42 14.73 6.32 11.54
CA LYS A 42 13.55 6.27 10.67
C LYS A 42 13.85 5.50 9.39
N GLU A 43 15.04 5.70 8.83
CA GLU A 43 15.51 5.06 7.61
C GLU A 43 15.60 3.54 7.80
N GLU A 44 16.19 3.07 8.90
CA GLU A 44 16.23 1.63 9.23
C GLU A 44 14.83 1.02 9.41
N ALA A 45 13.89 1.77 9.99
CA ALA A 45 12.50 1.33 10.12
C ALA A 45 11.80 1.20 8.75
N ILE A 46 12.00 2.17 7.86
CA ILE A 46 11.45 2.16 6.50
C ILE A 46 12.04 1.00 5.70
N ASP A 47 13.35 0.75 5.80
CA ASP A 47 14.01 -0.37 5.12
C ASP A 47 13.44 -1.72 5.59
N GLU A 48 13.24 -1.89 6.90
CA GLU A 48 12.59 -3.10 7.43
C GLU A 48 11.14 -3.24 6.91
N PHE A 49 10.38 -2.16 6.85
CA PHE A 49 9.01 -2.21 6.35
C PHE A 49 8.94 -2.50 4.86
N ASN A 50 9.86 -1.97 4.05
CA ASN A 50 9.97 -2.32 2.64
C ASN A 50 10.29 -3.81 2.46
N ASN A 51 11.17 -4.38 3.29
CA ASN A 51 11.41 -5.83 3.30
C ASN A 51 10.13 -6.60 3.65
N LYS A 52 9.37 -6.18 4.67
CA LYS A 52 8.09 -6.81 5.03
C LYS A 52 7.03 -6.70 3.94
N ILE A 53 6.98 -5.58 3.21
CA ILE A 53 6.10 -5.39 2.05
C ILE A 53 6.48 -6.36 0.94
N GLU A 54 7.77 -6.51 0.64
CA GLU A 54 8.26 -7.47 -0.36
C GLU A 54 7.90 -8.91 0.02
N GLU A 55 8.12 -9.31 1.27
CA GLU A 55 7.73 -10.63 1.77
C GLU A 55 6.21 -10.84 1.71
N ALA A 56 5.42 -9.82 2.06
CA ALA A 56 3.97 -9.89 1.92
C ALA A 56 3.53 -10.06 0.46
N TRP A 57 4.22 -9.47 -0.51
CA TRP A 57 3.98 -9.73 -1.92
C TRP A 57 4.28 -11.18 -2.30
N LYS A 58 5.38 -11.76 -1.80
CA LYS A 58 5.72 -13.18 -2.00
C LYS A 58 4.63 -14.09 -1.42
N ASP A 59 4.15 -13.81 -0.22
CA ASP A 59 3.05 -14.54 0.43
C ASP A 59 1.73 -14.44 -0.34
N LEU A 60 1.42 -13.26 -0.88
CA LEU A 60 0.23 -13.05 -1.70
C LEU A 60 0.31 -13.89 -2.98
N ASN A 61 1.46 -13.87 -3.66
CA ASN A 61 1.70 -14.64 -4.88
C ASN A 61 1.66 -16.15 -4.62
N GLU A 62 2.31 -16.63 -3.55
CA GLU A 62 2.26 -18.05 -3.16
C GLU A 62 0.82 -18.50 -2.87
N GLY A 63 0.00 -17.62 -2.29
CA GLY A 63 -1.42 -17.87 -2.06
C GLY A 63 -2.23 -18.15 -3.33
N PHE A 64 -1.83 -17.61 -4.49
CA PHE A 64 -2.44 -17.90 -5.78
C PHE A 64 -1.98 -19.22 -6.40
N LEU A 65 -0.83 -19.75 -5.98
CA LEU A 65 -0.30 -21.03 -6.47
C LEU A 65 -0.90 -22.24 -5.72
N LYS A 66 -1.41 -22.01 -4.50
CA LYS A 66 -1.98 -23.05 -3.66
C LYS A 66 -3.44 -23.35 -4.04
N PRO A 67 -3.90 -24.62 -3.98
CA PRO A 67 -5.31 -24.95 -4.14
C PRO A 67 -6.17 -24.16 -3.14
N THR A 68 -7.30 -23.66 -3.61
CA THR A 68 -8.18 -22.80 -2.82
C THR A 68 -9.63 -23.15 -3.05
N LYS A 69 -10.43 -23.09 -1.98
CA LYS A 69 -11.89 -23.30 -2.02
C LYS A 69 -12.65 -22.05 -2.51
N PHE A 70 -11.96 -20.94 -2.70
CA PHE A 70 -12.56 -19.67 -3.05
C PHE A 70 -12.53 -19.43 -4.57
N PRO A 71 -13.61 -18.87 -5.17
CA PRO A 71 -13.61 -18.49 -6.57
C PRO A 71 -12.54 -17.44 -6.89
N ALA A 72 -11.88 -17.60 -8.06
CA ALA A 72 -10.86 -16.67 -8.53
C ALA A 72 -11.29 -15.18 -8.53
N PRO A 73 -12.54 -14.80 -8.88
CA PRO A 73 -12.97 -13.39 -8.79
C PRO A 73 -12.83 -12.76 -7.40
N LEU A 74 -13.02 -13.54 -6.32
CA LEU A 74 -12.83 -13.02 -4.96
C LEU A 74 -11.35 -12.82 -4.65
N LEU A 75 -10.49 -13.73 -5.12
CA LEU A 75 -9.04 -13.63 -4.95
C LEU A 75 -8.48 -12.42 -5.69
N TYR A 76 -8.99 -12.12 -6.89
CA TYR A 76 -8.60 -10.94 -7.64
C TYR A 76 -8.97 -9.64 -6.94
N ARG A 77 -10.05 -9.59 -6.15
CA ARG A 77 -10.35 -8.40 -5.32
C ARG A 77 -9.27 -8.16 -4.28
N ILE A 78 -8.77 -9.21 -3.63
CA ILE A 78 -7.68 -9.13 -2.65
C ILE A 78 -6.39 -8.65 -3.34
N LEU A 79 -6.04 -9.26 -4.47
CA LEU A 79 -4.85 -8.86 -5.24
C LEU A 79 -4.93 -7.41 -5.73
N ASN A 80 -6.07 -7.03 -6.31
CA ASN A 80 -6.24 -5.68 -6.85
C ASN A 80 -6.27 -4.62 -5.74
N HIS A 81 -6.64 -4.98 -4.51
CA HIS A 81 -6.49 -4.07 -3.37
C HIS A 81 -5.01 -3.79 -3.05
N ALA A 82 -4.14 -4.81 -3.06
CA ALA A 82 -2.70 -4.58 -2.89
C ALA A 82 -2.11 -3.71 -4.03
N ARG A 83 -2.52 -3.99 -5.28
CA ARG A 83 -2.06 -3.22 -6.45
C ARG A 83 -2.47 -1.75 -6.41
N ILE A 84 -3.71 -1.46 -6.00
CA ILE A 84 -4.18 -0.07 -5.98
C ILE A 84 -3.48 0.73 -4.88
N THR A 85 -3.10 0.11 -3.74
CA THR A 85 -2.26 0.76 -2.73
C THR A 85 -0.95 1.24 -3.36
N GLU A 86 -0.22 0.39 -4.09
CA GLU A 86 1.03 0.83 -4.72
C GLU A 86 0.83 1.99 -5.70
N VAL A 87 -0.24 1.97 -6.49
CA VAL A 87 -0.52 3.05 -7.43
C VAL A 87 -0.80 4.37 -6.71
N ILE A 88 -1.71 4.33 -5.73
CA ILE A 88 -2.16 5.52 -5.00
C ILE A 88 -1.04 6.15 -4.19
N TYR A 89 -0.14 5.34 -3.63
CA TYR A 89 0.93 5.82 -2.77
C TYR A 89 2.30 5.94 -3.47
N SER A 90 2.40 5.59 -4.76
CA SER A 90 3.65 5.56 -5.54
C SER A 90 4.50 6.83 -5.49
N LYS A 91 3.88 8.00 -5.24
CA LYS A 91 4.57 9.30 -5.11
C LYS A 91 4.01 10.13 -3.95
N GLY A 92 3.50 9.47 -2.92
CA GLY A 92 2.82 10.09 -1.77
C GLY A 92 1.31 9.85 -1.79
N ASP A 93 0.61 10.41 -0.81
CA ASP A 93 -0.82 10.18 -0.58
C ASP A 93 -1.72 10.85 -1.65
N TRP A 94 -1.89 10.19 -2.80
CA TRP A 94 -2.84 10.60 -3.84
C TRP A 94 -4.29 10.26 -3.50
N TYR A 95 -4.56 9.53 -2.41
CA TYR A 95 -5.92 9.31 -1.96
C TYR A 95 -6.51 10.61 -1.40
N THR A 96 -5.76 11.28 -0.51
CA THR A 96 -6.15 12.57 0.04
C THR A 96 -5.80 13.71 -0.91
N ASN A 97 -4.61 13.67 -1.53
CA ASN A 97 -4.07 14.75 -2.35
C ASN A 97 -3.93 14.31 -3.81
N VAL A 98 -5.05 14.22 -4.51
CA VAL A 98 -5.22 13.55 -5.82
C VAL A 98 -4.39 14.07 -7.02
N GLY A 99 -3.47 15.03 -6.81
CA GLY A 99 -2.45 15.46 -7.79
C GLY A 99 -2.97 15.80 -9.21
N PRO A 100 -2.09 16.12 -10.15
CA PRO A 100 -2.43 16.10 -11.57
C PRO A 100 -2.35 14.68 -12.17
N GLU A 101 -1.42 13.84 -11.71
CA GLU A 101 -1.23 12.48 -12.24
C GLU A 101 -2.41 11.56 -11.94
N MET A 102 -2.84 11.47 -10.67
CA MET A 102 -3.95 10.59 -10.31
C MET A 102 -5.28 11.08 -10.90
N LYS A 103 -5.49 12.41 -11.04
CA LYS A 103 -6.58 12.95 -11.87
C LYS A 103 -6.51 12.47 -13.31
N GLY A 104 -5.31 12.45 -13.91
CA GLY A 104 -5.09 11.91 -15.25
C GLY A 104 -5.50 10.43 -15.37
N PHE A 105 -5.10 9.59 -14.41
CA PHE A 105 -5.51 8.18 -14.38
C PHE A 105 -7.03 8.01 -14.24
N ILE A 106 -7.66 8.80 -13.38
CA ILE A 106 -9.13 8.78 -13.20
C ILE A 106 -9.82 9.18 -14.49
N SER A 107 -9.37 10.26 -15.15
CA SER A 107 -9.96 10.70 -16.42
C SER A 107 -9.85 9.63 -17.49
N GLN A 108 -8.66 9.04 -17.69
CA GLN A 108 -8.45 8.00 -18.71
C GLN A 108 -9.28 6.74 -18.49
N LEU A 109 -9.60 6.41 -17.23
CA LEU A 109 -10.35 5.19 -16.90
C LEU A 109 -11.87 5.41 -16.88
N LEU A 110 -12.35 6.59 -16.49
CA LEU A 110 -13.75 6.82 -16.15
C LEU A 110 -14.43 7.96 -16.92
N VAL A 111 -13.66 8.82 -17.62
CA VAL A 111 -14.17 10.03 -18.27
C VAL A 111 -13.91 9.98 -19.78
N ASP A 112 -12.65 9.77 -20.16
CA ASP A 112 -12.22 9.85 -21.55
C ASP A 112 -12.50 8.51 -22.26
N PRO A 113 -13.10 8.53 -23.46
CA PRO A 113 -13.29 7.33 -24.24
C PRO A 113 -11.93 6.84 -24.78
N VAL A 114 -11.81 5.52 -24.96
CA VAL A 114 -10.68 4.93 -25.68
C VAL A 114 -10.74 5.41 -27.14
N PRO A 115 -9.66 6.02 -27.69
CA PRO A 115 -9.62 6.40 -29.09
C PRO A 115 -9.87 5.20 -30.01
N GLU A 116 -10.55 5.43 -31.12
CA GLU A 116 -10.75 4.43 -32.18
C GLU A 116 -9.44 4.02 -32.88
#